data_AF-A0A9J6E300-F1
#
_entry.id   AF-A0A9J6E300-F1
#
_cell.length_a   1.000
_cell.length_b   1.000
_cell.length_c   1.000
_cell.angle_alpha   90.00
_cell.angle_beta   90.00
_cell.angle_gamma   90.00
#
_symmetry.space_group_name_H-M   'P 1'
#
loop_
_entity.id
_entity.type
_entity.pdbx_description
1 polymer ?
#
loop_
_entity_poly.entity_id
_entity_poly.type
_entity_poly.pdbx_seq_one_letter_code
_entity_poly.pdbx_strand_id
1 'polypeptide(L)'
;MTAKMAKKKPDASSTESGDRRKSAAGYFDELARNHLRTVFLVIVLLSLGTAPLQITEPDQVCACFFLILSRQFCALLGSMVPPFCFVIVWELSHSLPAAVLASSLVIFDVGLVTLSQYILLDPILMFFIVGAFMSIVVFKAQSNRPFTKMWWTWLVVSGVFLSCAISVKFVGLFVILLVGFYTAYDLWELLGDLEKPLVLVGKHFVSRALCLILLPMCLYMLYFYVHLHVLYKSGSGDGFFSSEFQSRLKGNSLYKASMPREVAYGAQITLKNHRTGGAYLHSHWHLYPEGLGARQQQVTTYSHKDDNNNWIIKKYDQEPNPKNKTVELVRNGDLIRLEHVV
;
A
#
# COMPACT_ATOMS: atom_id res chain seq x y z
N MET A 1 10.11 -44.60 -68.87
CA MET A 1 10.42 -43.18 -68.56
C MET A 1 10.04 -42.92 -67.12
N THR A 2 11.05 -42.66 -66.29
CA THR A 2 11.00 -42.56 -64.83
C THR A 2 10.52 -41.18 -64.37
N ALA A 3 9.50 -41.13 -63.51
CA ALA A 3 9.02 -39.89 -62.88
C ALA A 3 9.85 -39.57 -61.62
N LYS A 4 10.56 -38.45 -61.62
CA LYS A 4 11.26 -37.90 -60.44
C LYS A 4 10.27 -37.10 -59.58
N MET A 5 10.01 -37.57 -58.36
CA MET A 5 9.40 -36.77 -57.29
C MET A 5 10.41 -35.72 -56.80
N ALA A 6 10.06 -34.43 -56.92
CA ALA A 6 10.80 -33.34 -56.31
C ALA A 6 10.36 -33.15 -54.84
N LYS A 7 11.28 -33.41 -53.91
CA LYS A 7 11.09 -33.22 -52.47
C LYS A 7 11.17 -31.71 -52.15
N LYS A 8 10.06 -31.11 -51.70
CA LYS A 8 10.00 -29.70 -51.28
C LYS A 8 10.89 -29.49 -50.05
N LYS A 9 11.89 -28.62 -50.17
CA LYS A 9 12.82 -28.21 -49.10
C LYS A 9 12.05 -27.35 -48.08
N PRO A 10 12.17 -27.56 -46.76
CA PRO A 10 11.49 -26.73 -45.78
C PRO A 10 12.11 -25.31 -45.74
N ASP A 11 11.25 -24.29 -45.59
CA ASP A 11 11.62 -22.87 -45.53
C ASP A 11 12.51 -22.56 -44.32
N ALA A 12 13.74 -22.13 -44.59
CA ALA A 12 14.78 -21.82 -43.61
C ALA A 12 14.45 -20.61 -42.69
N SER A 13 13.44 -19.81 -43.02
CA SER A 13 13.10 -18.58 -42.26
C SER A 13 12.37 -18.86 -40.94
N SER A 14 11.63 -19.97 -40.84
CA SER A 14 10.88 -20.32 -39.63
C SER A 14 11.76 -20.89 -38.52
N THR A 15 12.78 -21.67 -38.89
CA THR A 15 13.79 -22.25 -37.99
C THR A 15 14.74 -21.20 -37.42
N GLU A 16 15.15 -20.20 -38.21
CA GLU A 16 16.03 -19.11 -37.74
C GLU A 16 15.39 -18.21 -36.68
N SER A 17 14.07 -17.97 -36.76
CA SER A 17 13.36 -17.15 -35.77
C SER A 17 13.20 -17.86 -34.42
N GLY A 18 13.08 -19.19 -34.45
CA GLY A 18 13.00 -20.05 -33.27
C GLY A 18 14.34 -20.18 -32.55
N ASP A 19 15.44 -20.29 -33.31
CA ASP A 19 16.80 -20.34 -32.76
C ASP A 19 17.25 -18.98 -32.19
N ARG A 20 16.89 -17.85 -32.82
CA ARG A 20 17.14 -16.51 -32.26
C ARG A 20 16.43 -16.29 -30.92
N ARG A 21 15.20 -16.78 -30.76
CA ARG A 21 14.46 -16.67 -29.48
C ARG A 21 15.01 -17.58 -28.38
N LYS A 22 15.51 -18.78 -28.73
CA LYS A 22 16.16 -19.69 -27.76
C LYS A 22 17.54 -19.17 -27.33
N SER A 23 18.30 -18.59 -28.26
CA SER A 23 19.58 -17.93 -27.97
C SER A 23 19.38 -16.69 -27.09
N ALA A 24 18.33 -15.89 -27.33
CA ALA A 24 17.98 -14.76 -26.47
C ALA A 24 17.58 -15.19 -25.05
N ALA A 25 16.81 -16.27 -24.88
CA ALA A 25 16.45 -16.78 -23.55
C ALA A 25 17.68 -17.25 -22.74
N GLY A 26 18.64 -17.93 -23.39
CA GLY A 26 19.91 -18.30 -22.76
C GLY A 26 20.78 -17.08 -22.42
N TYR A 27 20.82 -16.08 -23.30
CA TYR A 27 21.47 -14.79 -23.05
C TYR A 27 20.81 -14.03 -21.90
N PHE A 28 19.48 -14.07 -21.77
CA PHE A 28 18.74 -13.48 -20.65
C PHE A 28 19.07 -14.15 -19.31
N ASP A 29 19.24 -15.48 -19.28
CA ASP A 29 19.58 -16.22 -18.06
C ASP A 29 21.03 -15.98 -17.62
N GLU A 30 21.92 -15.71 -18.57
CA GLU A 30 23.33 -15.37 -18.33
C GLU A 30 23.50 -13.87 -17.99
N LEU A 31 22.77 -12.99 -18.67
CA LEU A 31 22.70 -11.56 -18.40
C LEU A 31 22.03 -11.27 -17.06
N ALA A 32 20.94 -11.97 -16.70
CA ALA A 32 20.31 -11.85 -15.40
C ALA A 32 21.27 -12.31 -14.28
N ARG A 33 22.00 -13.41 -14.46
CA ARG A 33 23.02 -13.85 -13.48
C ARG A 33 24.18 -12.86 -13.35
N ASN A 34 24.66 -12.31 -14.47
CA ASN A 34 25.78 -11.37 -14.47
C ASN A 34 25.37 -9.99 -13.94
N HIS A 35 24.19 -9.48 -14.30
CA HIS A 35 23.64 -8.23 -13.74
C HIS A 35 23.26 -8.39 -12.27
N LEU A 36 22.73 -9.53 -11.83
CA LEU A 36 22.47 -9.78 -10.42
C LEU A 36 23.78 -9.80 -9.61
N ARG A 37 24.86 -10.35 -10.19
CA ARG A 37 26.22 -10.28 -9.63
C ARG A 37 26.78 -8.86 -9.61
N THR A 38 26.59 -8.08 -10.67
CA THR A 38 27.04 -6.67 -10.73
C THR A 38 26.25 -5.80 -9.76
N VAL A 39 24.93 -5.98 -9.66
CA VAL A 39 24.09 -5.29 -8.67
C VAL A 39 24.49 -5.71 -7.26
N PHE A 40 24.73 -7.00 -7.00
CA PHE A 40 25.23 -7.48 -5.72
C PHE A 40 26.62 -6.89 -5.39
N LEU A 41 27.52 -6.79 -6.38
CA LEU A 41 28.84 -6.20 -6.23
C LEU A 41 28.75 -4.69 -5.97
N VAL A 42 27.87 -3.97 -6.66
CA VAL A 42 27.60 -2.54 -6.46
C VAL A 42 26.98 -2.29 -5.08
N ILE A 43 26.08 -3.16 -4.62
CA ILE A 43 25.52 -3.12 -3.26
C ILE A 43 26.61 -3.37 -2.21
N VAL A 44 27.51 -4.33 -2.43
CA VAL A 44 28.65 -4.62 -1.54
C VAL A 44 29.66 -3.47 -1.54
N LEU A 45 29.96 -2.87 -2.69
CA LEU A 45 30.87 -1.73 -2.84
C LEU A 45 30.29 -0.44 -2.23
N LEU A 46 28.98 -0.20 -2.37
CA LEU A 46 28.28 0.90 -1.71
C LEU A 46 28.14 0.66 -0.19
N SER A 47 28.19 -0.59 0.27
CA SER A 47 28.17 -0.95 1.69
C SER A 47 29.51 -0.79 2.40
N LEU A 48 30.63 -0.79 1.66
CA LEU A 48 31.98 -0.61 2.21
C LEU A 48 32.39 0.87 2.38
N GLY A 49 31.58 1.80 1.87
CA GLY A 49 31.86 3.24 1.90
C GLY A 49 31.35 4.00 3.13
N THR A 50 30.98 3.34 4.23
CA THR A 50 30.54 4.05 5.44
C THR A 50 31.72 4.42 6.32
N ALA A 51 31.89 5.73 6.56
CA ALA A 51 32.84 6.33 7.48
C ALA A 51 32.92 5.61 8.85
N PRO A 52 34.08 5.63 9.53
CA PRO A 52 34.22 5.00 10.84
C PRO A 52 33.38 5.78 11.86
N LEU A 53 32.23 5.23 12.24
CA LEU A 53 31.43 5.75 13.36
C LEU A 53 31.91 5.10 14.66
N GLN A 54 32.27 5.93 15.64
CA GLN A 54 32.60 5.52 17.00
C GLN A 54 31.35 4.97 17.70
N ILE A 55 31.39 3.67 18.02
CA ILE A 55 30.36 2.94 18.78
C ILE A 55 30.84 2.87 20.23
N THR A 56 30.05 3.42 21.17
CA THR A 56 30.40 3.44 22.60
C THR A 56 29.51 2.57 23.50
N GLU A 57 28.37 2.03 23.02
CA GLU A 57 27.46 1.20 23.85
C GLU A 57 26.80 0.04 23.07
N PRO A 58 26.51 -1.12 23.69
CA PRO A 58 25.98 -2.31 23.03
C PRO A 58 24.56 -2.13 22.45
N ASP A 59 23.73 -1.28 23.05
CA ASP A 59 22.36 -1.02 22.59
C ASP A 59 22.34 -0.22 21.27
N GLN A 60 23.38 0.58 21.03
CA GLN A 60 23.58 1.35 19.78
C GLN A 60 23.98 0.43 18.62
N VAL A 61 24.63 -0.71 18.90
CA VAL A 61 25.05 -1.67 17.85
C VAL A 61 23.84 -2.29 17.16
N CYS A 62 22.85 -2.73 17.94
CA CYS A 62 21.62 -3.31 17.39
C CYS A 62 20.84 -2.28 16.56
N ALA A 63 20.68 -1.05 17.07
CA ALA A 63 19.99 0.02 16.36
C ALA A 63 20.70 0.38 15.04
N CYS A 64 22.02 0.57 15.06
CA CYS A 64 22.82 0.83 13.85
C CYS A 64 22.69 -0.30 12.82
N PHE A 65 22.73 -1.56 13.27
CA PHE A 65 22.56 -2.71 12.39
C PHE A 65 21.18 -2.71 11.69
N PHE A 66 20.09 -2.48 12.43
CA PHE A 66 18.74 -2.38 11.85
C PHE A 66 18.60 -1.22 10.86
N LEU A 67 19.19 -0.07 11.16
CA LEU A 67 19.18 1.09 10.26
C LEU A 67 19.93 0.80 8.97
N ILE A 68 21.12 0.18 9.05
CA ILE A 68 21.91 -0.21 7.88
C ILE A 68 21.13 -1.20 7.02
N LEU A 69 20.54 -2.25 7.62
CA LEU A 69 19.74 -3.24 6.89
C LEU A 69 18.52 -2.61 6.20
N SER A 70 17.79 -1.74 6.91
CA SER A 70 16.62 -1.06 6.35
C SER A 70 17.00 -0.16 5.16
N ARG A 71 18.14 0.53 5.27
CA ARG A 71 18.69 1.34 4.18
C ARG A 71 19.11 0.48 2.99
N GLN A 72 19.80 -0.64 3.23
CA GLN A 72 20.20 -1.57 2.19
C GLN A 72 18.98 -2.17 1.47
N PHE A 73 17.90 -2.43 2.19
CA PHE A 73 16.64 -2.90 1.59
C PHE A 73 16.03 -1.86 0.65
N CYS A 74 15.92 -0.59 1.08
CA CYS A 74 15.44 0.49 0.22
C CYS A 74 16.35 0.70 -1.00
N ALA A 75 17.67 0.67 -0.82
CA ALA A 75 18.64 0.81 -1.90
C ALA A 75 18.58 -0.36 -2.90
N LEU A 76 18.39 -1.59 -2.41
CA LEU A 76 18.21 -2.77 -3.25
C LEU A 76 16.96 -2.63 -4.14
N LEU A 77 15.82 -2.25 -3.57
CA LEU A 77 14.58 -2.06 -4.34
C LEU A 77 14.70 -0.89 -5.32
N GLY A 78 15.32 0.22 -4.92
CA GLY A 78 15.62 1.35 -5.81
C GLY A 78 16.54 0.95 -6.98
N SER A 79 17.54 0.10 -6.72
CA SER A 79 18.48 -0.37 -7.75
C SER A 79 17.86 -1.31 -8.80
N MET A 80 16.67 -1.85 -8.54
CA MET A 80 15.91 -2.66 -9.51
C MET A 80 15.11 -1.82 -10.51
N VAL A 81 14.94 -0.52 -10.26
CA VAL A 81 14.22 0.38 -11.17
C VAL A 81 14.90 0.49 -12.54
N PRO A 82 16.22 0.73 -12.66
CA PRO A 82 16.86 0.80 -13.97
C PRO A 82 16.79 -0.50 -14.79
N PRO A 83 17.04 -1.71 -14.22
CA PRO A 83 16.81 -2.96 -14.93
C PRO A 83 15.38 -3.11 -15.46
N PHE A 84 14.37 -2.70 -14.71
CA PHE A 84 12.99 -2.72 -15.20
C PHE A 84 12.78 -1.74 -16.36
N CYS A 85 13.34 -0.52 -16.27
CA CYS A 85 13.31 0.45 -17.38
C CYS A 85 13.97 -0.10 -18.64
N PHE A 86 15.10 -0.81 -18.51
CA PHE A 86 15.73 -1.49 -19.63
C PHE A 86 14.76 -2.47 -20.32
N VAL A 87 14.12 -3.35 -19.55
CA VAL A 87 13.18 -4.35 -20.07
C VAL A 87 11.96 -3.68 -20.73
N ILE A 88 11.41 -2.63 -20.11
CA ILE A 88 10.29 -1.86 -20.68
C ILE A 88 10.65 -1.33 -22.07
N VAL A 89 11.77 -0.61 -22.20
CA VAL A 89 12.16 0.01 -23.47
C VAL A 89 12.57 -1.04 -24.50
N TRP A 90 13.19 -2.14 -24.06
CA TRP A 90 13.51 -3.28 -24.92
C TRP A 90 12.26 -3.90 -25.54
N GLU A 91 11.22 -4.15 -24.75
CA GLU A 91 9.97 -4.75 -25.24
C GLU A 91 9.15 -3.79 -26.11
N LEU A 92 9.26 -2.47 -25.89
CA LEU A 92 8.55 -1.47 -26.69
C LEU A 92 9.26 -1.13 -28.02
N SER A 93 10.59 -1.08 -28.03
CA SER A 93 11.38 -0.59 -29.19
C SER A 93 12.12 -1.68 -29.95
N HIS A 94 12.36 -2.85 -29.33
CA HIS A 94 13.24 -3.90 -29.81
C HIS A 94 14.65 -3.43 -30.23
N SER A 95 15.10 -2.31 -29.67
CA SER A 95 16.38 -1.67 -29.99
C SER A 95 17.28 -1.67 -28.76
N LEU A 96 18.41 -2.40 -28.85
CA LEU A 96 19.42 -2.44 -27.80
C LEU A 96 19.96 -1.05 -27.42
N PRO A 97 20.37 -0.16 -28.36
CA PRO A 97 20.89 1.14 -27.98
C PRO A 97 19.86 2.02 -27.26
N ALA A 98 18.58 1.94 -27.65
CA ALA A 98 17.51 2.69 -26.97
C ALA A 98 17.29 2.19 -25.53
N ALA A 99 17.27 0.88 -25.32
CA ALA A 99 17.10 0.28 -23.99
C ALA A 99 18.29 0.58 -23.06
N VAL A 100 19.52 0.47 -23.57
CA VAL A 100 20.74 0.81 -22.81
C VAL A 100 20.73 2.30 -22.45
N LEU A 101 20.40 3.18 -23.39
CA LEU A 101 20.34 4.63 -23.14
C LEU A 101 19.30 4.96 -22.08
N ALA A 102 18.09 4.41 -22.17
CA ALA A 102 17.03 4.65 -21.20
C ALA A 102 17.41 4.19 -19.79
N SER A 103 17.96 2.98 -19.65
CA SER A 103 18.46 2.49 -18.36
C SER A 103 19.60 3.34 -17.82
N SER A 104 20.50 3.82 -18.68
CA SER A 104 21.66 4.63 -18.26
C SER A 104 21.21 5.98 -17.73
N LEU A 105 20.24 6.64 -18.39
CA LEU A 105 19.67 7.90 -17.91
C LEU A 105 19.06 7.76 -16.51
N VAL A 106 18.38 6.64 -16.23
CA VAL A 106 17.77 6.37 -14.92
C VAL A 106 18.84 6.02 -13.86
N ILE A 107 19.90 5.30 -14.22
CA ILE A 107 21.02 5.00 -13.30
C ILE A 107 21.73 6.28 -12.86
N PHE A 108 21.98 7.20 -13.79
CA PHE A 108 22.69 8.45 -13.51
C PHE A 108 21.78 9.59 -13.02
N ASP A 109 20.50 9.31 -12.78
CA ASP A 109 19.59 10.28 -12.17
C ASP A 109 19.93 10.46 -10.69
N VAL A 110 20.48 11.63 -10.36
CA VAL A 110 20.84 12.02 -9.00
C VAL A 110 19.61 12.00 -8.07
N GLY A 111 18.41 12.30 -8.57
CA GLY A 111 17.17 12.24 -7.80
C GLY A 111 16.84 10.83 -7.34
N LEU A 112 16.92 9.85 -8.25
CA LEU A 112 16.64 8.45 -7.91
C LEU A 112 17.69 7.88 -6.94
N VAL A 113 18.96 8.18 -7.17
CA VAL A 113 20.06 7.75 -6.28
C VAL A 113 19.87 8.34 -4.88
N THR A 114 19.59 9.64 -4.79
CA THR A 114 19.42 10.31 -3.49
C THR A 114 18.18 9.84 -2.73
N LEU A 115 17.07 9.49 -3.41
CA LEU A 115 15.90 8.90 -2.75
C LEU A 115 16.16 7.46 -2.27
N SER A 116 16.92 6.67 -3.04
CA SER A 116 17.16 5.25 -2.75
C SER A 116 18.05 4.98 -1.54
N GLN A 117 18.91 5.93 -1.15
CA GLN A 117 19.85 5.78 -0.04
C GLN A 117 19.24 6.04 1.35
N TYR A 118 17.99 6.49 1.45
CA TYR A 118 17.34 6.79 2.72
C TYR A 118 16.21 5.79 2.99
N ILE A 119 15.79 5.67 4.25
CA ILE A 119 14.67 4.81 4.68
C ILE A 119 13.35 5.54 4.36
N LEU A 120 13.11 5.77 3.07
CA LEU A 120 11.86 6.32 2.56
C LEU A 120 11.00 5.20 1.96
N LEU A 121 9.70 5.46 1.91
CA LEU A 121 8.74 4.60 1.23
C LEU A 121 8.79 4.75 -0.30
N ASP A 122 9.36 5.85 -0.82
CA ASP A 122 9.35 6.19 -2.24
C ASP A 122 10.17 5.20 -3.11
N PRO A 123 11.36 4.71 -2.71
CA PRO A 123 12.08 3.67 -3.46
C PRO A 123 11.28 2.36 -3.60
N ILE A 124 10.55 1.99 -2.54
CA ILE A 124 9.68 0.80 -2.51
C ILE A 124 8.50 1.01 -3.46
N LEU A 125 7.89 2.20 -3.43
CA LEU A 125 6.80 2.58 -4.32
C LEU A 125 7.25 2.56 -5.79
N MET A 126 8.41 3.14 -6.10
CA MET A 126 8.96 3.19 -7.46
C MET A 126 9.25 1.79 -7.99
N PHE A 127 9.78 0.89 -7.17
CA PHE A 127 9.97 -0.52 -7.52
C PHE A 127 8.66 -1.17 -7.96
N PHE A 128 7.58 -1.00 -7.19
CA PHE A 128 6.28 -1.61 -7.53
C PHE A 128 5.59 -0.92 -8.71
N ILE A 129 5.71 0.40 -8.87
CA ILE A 129 5.14 1.13 -10.02
C ILE A 129 5.83 0.70 -11.33
N VAL A 130 7.16 0.76 -11.38
CA VAL A 130 7.92 0.41 -12.59
C VAL A 130 7.83 -1.10 -12.85
N GLY A 131 7.80 -1.93 -11.81
CA GLY A 131 7.55 -3.37 -11.93
C GLY A 131 6.16 -3.70 -12.47
N ALA A 132 5.11 -2.98 -12.05
CA ALA A 132 3.75 -3.14 -12.59
C ALA A 132 3.69 -2.79 -14.07
N PHE A 133 4.32 -1.67 -14.46
CA PHE A 133 4.38 -1.24 -15.85
C PHE A 133 5.20 -2.19 -16.73
N MET A 134 6.36 -2.66 -16.24
CA MET A 134 7.14 -3.69 -16.92
C MET A 134 6.33 -4.97 -17.14
N SER A 135 5.61 -5.44 -16.12
CA SER A 135 4.84 -6.66 -16.20
C SER A 135 3.72 -6.59 -17.26
N ILE A 136 3.05 -5.45 -17.40
CA ILE A 136 2.00 -5.29 -18.43
C ILE A 136 2.59 -5.18 -19.85
N VAL A 137 3.76 -4.55 -19.99
CA VAL A 137 4.46 -4.45 -21.28
C VAL A 137 4.92 -5.84 -21.74
N VAL A 138 5.55 -6.61 -20.86
CA VAL A 138 5.96 -8.00 -21.15
C VAL A 138 4.74 -8.89 -21.43
N PHE A 139 3.63 -8.67 -20.72
CA PHE A 139 2.36 -9.34 -21.00
C PHE A 139 1.86 -9.07 -22.43
N LYS A 140 1.88 -7.82 -22.90
CA LYS A 140 1.50 -7.50 -24.30
C LYS A 140 2.46 -8.11 -25.31
N ALA A 141 3.77 -8.14 -25.04
CA ALA A 141 4.74 -8.81 -25.91
C ALA A 141 4.39 -10.29 -26.12
N GLN A 142 3.73 -10.93 -25.14
CA GLN A 142 3.24 -12.30 -25.21
C GLN A 142 1.80 -12.45 -25.74
N SER A 143 1.19 -11.38 -26.27
CA SER A 143 -0.17 -11.39 -26.82
C SER A 143 -0.39 -12.43 -27.92
N ASN A 144 0.66 -12.80 -28.65
CA ASN A 144 0.63 -13.83 -29.70
C ASN A 144 0.36 -15.26 -29.19
N ARG A 145 0.47 -15.52 -27.88
CA ARG A 145 0.25 -16.85 -27.27
C ARG A 145 -0.66 -16.74 -26.05
N PRO A 146 -1.95 -16.38 -26.26
CA PRO A 146 -2.88 -16.15 -25.17
C PRO A 146 -3.14 -17.44 -24.37
N PHE A 147 -3.42 -17.30 -23.06
CA PHE A 147 -3.73 -18.39 -22.13
C PHE A 147 -2.61 -19.43 -21.89
N THR A 148 -1.37 -19.14 -22.28
CA THR A 148 -0.23 -19.97 -21.88
C THR A 148 0.14 -19.77 -20.41
N LYS A 149 0.89 -20.71 -19.80
CA LYS A 149 1.35 -20.56 -18.41
C LYS A 149 2.13 -19.26 -18.20
N MET A 150 3.02 -18.93 -19.14
CA MET A 150 3.80 -17.70 -19.08
C MET A 150 2.91 -16.44 -19.14
N TRP A 151 1.89 -16.44 -20.02
CA TRP A 151 0.91 -15.36 -20.10
C TRP A 151 0.16 -15.14 -18.78
N TRP A 152 -0.28 -16.23 -18.12
CA TRP A 152 -0.90 -16.16 -16.80
C TRP A 152 0.07 -15.68 -15.72
N THR A 153 1.32 -16.13 -15.75
CA THR A 153 2.35 -15.68 -14.80
C THR A 153 2.52 -14.16 -14.88
N TRP A 154 2.71 -13.58 -16.07
CA TRP A 154 2.89 -12.13 -16.21
C TRP A 154 1.65 -11.33 -15.82
N LEU A 155 0.45 -11.86 -16.10
CA LEU A 155 -0.81 -11.22 -15.70
C LEU A 155 -0.99 -11.23 -14.18
N VAL A 156 -0.69 -12.34 -13.50
CA VAL A 156 -0.74 -12.45 -12.04
C VAL A 156 0.34 -11.57 -11.40
N VAL A 157 1.55 -11.59 -11.94
CA VAL A 157 2.66 -10.75 -11.47
C VAL A 157 2.31 -9.26 -11.59
N SER A 158 1.68 -8.84 -12.69
CA SER A 158 1.16 -7.47 -12.84
C SER A 158 0.14 -7.11 -11.75
N GLY A 159 -0.82 -8.00 -11.47
CA GLY A 159 -1.79 -7.81 -10.39
C GLY A 159 -1.15 -7.69 -9.00
N VAL A 160 -0.16 -8.55 -8.70
CA VAL A 160 0.59 -8.48 -7.43
C VAL A 160 1.32 -7.14 -7.32
N PHE A 161 2.03 -6.71 -8.37
CA PHE A 161 2.74 -5.44 -8.38
C PHE A 161 1.80 -4.23 -8.20
N LEU A 162 0.63 -4.24 -8.86
CA LEU A 162 -0.39 -3.21 -8.67
C LEU A 162 -0.91 -3.17 -7.23
N SER A 163 -1.17 -4.34 -6.64
CA SER A 163 -1.60 -4.42 -5.24
C SER A 163 -0.56 -3.86 -4.29
N CYS A 164 0.72 -4.20 -4.49
CA CYS A 164 1.80 -3.69 -3.66
C CYS A 164 1.96 -2.18 -3.81
N ALA A 165 1.83 -1.63 -5.03
CA ALA A 165 1.94 -0.20 -5.29
C ALA A 165 0.88 0.61 -4.51
N ILE A 166 -0.40 0.22 -4.57
CA ILE A 166 -1.47 0.92 -3.81
C ILE A 166 -1.32 0.73 -2.30
N SER A 167 -0.79 -0.41 -1.86
CA SER A 167 -0.60 -0.71 -0.43
C SER A 167 0.53 0.10 0.20
N VAL A 168 1.54 0.49 -0.58
CA VAL A 168 2.61 1.38 -0.10
C VAL A 168 2.12 2.82 0.01
N LYS A 169 1.47 3.34 -1.04
CA LYS A 169 0.93 4.71 -1.06
C LYS A 169 -0.19 4.84 -2.08
N PHE A 170 -1.21 5.64 -1.78
CA PHE A 170 -2.31 5.90 -2.72
C PHE A 170 -1.89 6.58 -4.03
N VAL A 171 -0.69 7.15 -4.11
CA VAL A 171 -0.09 7.60 -5.39
C VAL A 171 0.01 6.43 -6.39
N GLY A 172 0.11 5.18 -5.91
CA GLY A 172 0.03 3.98 -6.75
C GLY A 172 -1.30 3.81 -7.50
N LEU A 173 -2.35 4.59 -7.19
CA LEU A 173 -3.57 4.62 -7.98
C LEU A 173 -3.30 5.07 -9.44
N PHE A 174 -2.31 5.94 -9.66
CA PHE A 174 -1.97 6.40 -11.01
C PHE A 174 -1.49 5.26 -11.92
N VAL A 175 -0.71 4.31 -11.39
CA VAL A 175 -0.28 3.14 -12.18
C VAL A 175 -1.43 2.17 -12.42
N ILE A 176 -2.36 2.01 -11.45
CA ILE A 176 -3.58 1.23 -11.65
C ILE A 176 -4.43 1.83 -12.78
N LEU A 177 -4.61 3.16 -12.79
CA LEU A 177 -5.34 3.85 -13.86
C LEU A 177 -4.62 3.71 -15.21
N LEU A 178 -3.31 3.87 -15.27
CA LEU A 178 -2.52 3.70 -16.50
C LEU A 178 -2.67 2.28 -17.06
N VAL A 179 -2.47 1.26 -16.24
CA VAL A 179 -2.65 -0.15 -16.63
C VAL A 179 -4.12 -0.42 -17.00
N GLY A 180 -5.07 0.19 -16.29
CA GLY A 180 -6.51 0.10 -16.58
C GLY A 180 -6.86 0.65 -17.96
N PHE A 181 -6.41 1.87 -18.29
CA PHE A 181 -6.62 2.47 -19.61
C PHE A 181 -5.96 1.66 -20.71
N TYR A 182 -4.73 1.20 -20.49
CA TYR A 182 -4.02 0.34 -21.42
C TYR A 182 -4.78 -0.99 -21.67
N THR A 183 -5.29 -1.60 -20.61
CA THR A 183 -6.06 -2.84 -20.68
C THR A 183 -7.40 -2.63 -21.38
N ALA A 184 -8.07 -1.50 -21.14
CA ALA A 184 -9.31 -1.14 -21.81
C ALA A 184 -9.08 -0.94 -23.33
N TYR A 185 -7.98 -0.28 -23.70
CA TYR A 185 -7.58 -0.14 -25.10
C TYR A 185 -7.29 -1.50 -25.76
N ASP A 186 -6.54 -2.38 -25.08
CA ASP A 186 -6.22 -3.73 -25.57
C ASP A 186 -7.48 -4.61 -25.74
N LEU A 187 -8.45 -4.49 -24.83
CA LEU A 187 -9.75 -5.15 -24.96
C LEU A 187 -10.61 -4.56 -26.08
N TRP A 188 -10.53 -3.25 -26.30
CA TRP A 188 -11.22 -2.58 -27.41
C TRP A 188 -10.68 -3.05 -28.77
N GLU A 189 -9.36 -3.09 -28.92
CA GLU A 189 -8.69 -3.63 -30.11
C GLU A 189 -9.09 -5.10 -30.36
N LEU A 190 -9.13 -5.91 -29.30
CA LEU A 190 -9.54 -7.30 -29.39
C LEU A 190 -11.02 -7.49 -29.76
N LEU A 191 -11.89 -6.58 -29.32
CA LEU A 191 -13.31 -6.59 -29.67
C LEU A 191 -13.56 -6.17 -31.12
N GLY A 192 -12.72 -5.27 -31.66
CA GLY A 192 -12.79 -4.82 -33.06
C GLY A 192 -12.33 -5.87 -34.08
N ASP A 193 -11.66 -6.93 -33.63
CA ASP A 193 -11.20 -8.04 -34.47
C ASP A 193 -12.34 -9.05 -34.73
N LEU A 194 -13.00 -8.89 -35.88
CA LEU A 194 -14.12 -9.72 -36.33
C LEU A 194 -13.74 -11.16 -36.65
N GLU A 195 -12.45 -11.50 -36.74
CA GLU A 195 -12.00 -12.87 -37.00
C GLU A 195 -12.09 -13.75 -35.74
N LYS A 196 -12.13 -13.13 -34.56
CA LYS A 196 -12.10 -13.83 -33.27
C LYS A 196 -13.50 -14.09 -32.73
N PRO A 197 -13.80 -15.29 -32.20
CA PRO A 197 -15.10 -15.58 -31.61
C PRO A 197 -15.31 -14.78 -30.32
N LEU A 198 -16.54 -14.30 -30.07
CA LEU A 198 -16.90 -13.53 -28.87
C LEU A 198 -16.57 -14.26 -27.56
N VAL A 199 -16.60 -15.60 -27.55
CA VAL A 199 -16.21 -16.41 -26.39
C VAL A 199 -14.75 -16.17 -26.00
N LEU A 200 -13.86 -15.96 -26.98
CA LEU A 200 -12.45 -15.67 -26.72
C LEU A 200 -12.28 -14.29 -26.08
N VAL A 201 -13.02 -13.29 -26.58
CA VAL A 201 -13.06 -11.94 -26.00
C VAL A 201 -13.57 -11.98 -24.56
N GLY A 202 -14.65 -12.73 -24.29
CA GLY A 202 -15.17 -12.94 -22.94
C GLY A 202 -14.15 -13.58 -21.99
N LYS A 203 -13.41 -14.60 -22.44
CA LYS A 203 -12.32 -15.21 -21.65
C LYS A 203 -11.20 -14.19 -21.35
N HIS A 204 -10.85 -13.37 -22.32
CA HIS A 204 -9.85 -12.32 -22.16
C HIS A 204 -10.27 -11.21 -21.20
N PHE A 205 -11.56 -10.86 -21.19
CA PHE A 205 -12.14 -9.93 -20.23
C PHE A 205 -12.11 -10.49 -18.81
N VAL A 206 -12.65 -11.71 -18.61
CA VAL A 206 -12.74 -12.35 -17.30
C VAL A 206 -11.35 -12.57 -16.69
N SER A 207 -10.39 -13.08 -17.45
CA SER A 207 -9.02 -13.29 -16.97
C SER A 207 -8.35 -12.00 -16.49
N ARG A 208 -8.50 -10.89 -17.23
CA ARG A 208 -7.98 -9.58 -16.83
C ARG A 208 -8.73 -9.00 -15.62
N ALA A 209 -10.05 -9.12 -15.56
CA ALA A 209 -10.84 -8.69 -14.40
C ALA A 209 -10.43 -9.45 -13.12
N LEU A 210 -10.22 -10.76 -13.21
CA LEU A 210 -9.77 -11.57 -12.09
C LEU A 210 -8.37 -11.18 -11.61
N CYS A 211 -7.41 -11.03 -12.52
CA CYS A 211 -6.02 -10.79 -12.14
C CYS A 211 -5.66 -9.32 -11.89
N LEU A 212 -6.33 -8.36 -12.53
CA LEU A 212 -6.01 -6.93 -12.42
C LEU A 212 -7.00 -6.15 -11.53
N ILE A 213 -8.10 -6.76 -11.10
CA ILE A 213 -9.06 -6.14 -10.17
C ILE A 213 -9.24 -6.99 -8.91
N LEU A 214 -9.73 -8.22 -9.06
CA LEU A 214 -10.06 -9.07 -7.91
C LEU A 214 -8.81 -9.45 -7.11
N LEU A 215 -7.74 -9.89 -7.78
CA LEU A 215 -6.49 -10.27 -7.12
C LEU A 215 -5.86 -9.09 -6.34
N PRO A 216 -5.68 -7.87 -6.91
CA PRO A 216 -5.19 -6.73 -6.15
C PRO A 216 -6.09 -6.35 -4.97
N MET A 217 -7.42 -6.43 -5.12
CA MET A 217 -8.34 -6.15 -4.02
C MET A 217 -8.17 -7.16 -2.88
N CYS A 218 -8.09 -8.46 -3.20
CA CYS A 218 -7.88 -9.52 -2.21
C CYS A 218 -6.53 -9.37 -1.49
N LEU A 219 -5.46 -9.07 -2.22
CA LEU A 219 -4.13 -8.86 -1.63
C LEU A 219 -4.08 -7.60 -0.76
N TYR A 220 -4.71 -6.49 -1.18
CA TYR A 220 -4.85 -5.29 -0.36
C TYR A 220 -5.55 -5.58 0.97
N MET A 221 -6.67 -6.31 0.94
CA MET A 221 -7.39 -6.73 2.15
C MET A 221 -6.53 -7.65 3.04
N LEU A 222 -5.75 -8.55 2.43
CA LEU A 222 -4.81 -9.41 3.15
C LEU A 222 -3.73 -8.61 3.87
N TYR A 223 -3.15 -7.59 3.22
CA TYR A 223 -2.14 -6.73 3.86
C TYR A 223 -2.72 -5.94 5.03
N PHE A 224 -3.94 -5.41 4.91
CA PHE A 224 -4.63 -4.76 6.03
C PHE A 224 -4.97 -5.73 7.15
N TYR A 225 -5.37 -6.95 6.82
CA TYR A 225 -5.58 -8.01 7.80
C TYR A 225 -4.30 -8.30 8.59
N VAL A 226 -3.18 -8.49 7.90
CA VAL A 226 -1.86 -8.70 8.54
C VAL A 226 -1.47 -7.49 9.38
N HIS A 227 -1.63 -6.27 8.86
CA HIS A 227 -1.32 -5.03 9.58
C HIS A 227 -2.06 -4.93 10.93
N LEU A 228 -3.39 -5.13 10.91
CA LEU A 228 -4.22 -5.07 12.11
C LEU A 228 -3.97 -6.25 13.07
N HIS A 229 -3.59 -7.42 12.54
CA HIS A 229 -3.26 -8.57 13.37
C HIS A 229 -1.91 -8.42 14.09
N VAL A 230 -0.91 -7.84 13.41
CA VAL A 230 0.41 -7.57 13.99
C VAL A 230 0.34 -6.41 14.99
N LEU A 231 -0.40 -5.34 14.67
CA LEU A 231 -0.55 -4.15 15.52
C LEU A 231 -1.79 -4.24 16.43
N TYR A 232 -1.85 -5.27 17.27
CA TYR A 232 -2.97 -5.49 18.20
C TYR A 232 -2.88 -4.68 19.51
N LYS A 233 -1.82 -3.90 19.73
CA LYS A 233 -1.59 -3.13 20.96
C LYS A 233 -1.99 -1.67 20.79
N SER A 234 -2.43 -1.04 21.88
CA SER A 234 -2.72 0.40 21.93
C SER A 234 -1.44 1.24 21.79
N GLY A 235 -1.60 2.44 21.23
CA GLY A 235 -0.54 3.43 21.03
C GLY A 235 -1.12 4.84 20.92
N SER A 236 -0.28 5.86 20.83
CA SER A 236 -0.69 7.28 20.88
C SER A 236 -1.71 7.70 19.80
N GLY A 237 -1.77 6.98 18.69
CA GLY A 237 -2.68 7.25 17.57
C GLY A 237 -4.05 6.56 17.66
N ASP A 238 -4.32 5.76 18.69
CA ASP A 238 -5.58 5.00 18.76
C ASP A 238 -6.82 5.88 19.03
N GLY A 239 -6.62 7.09 19.59
CA GLY A 239 -7.65 8.07 19.93
C GLY A 239 -8.56 8.46 18.76
N PHE A 240 -8.02 8.46 17.54
CA PHE A 240 -8.75 8.81 16.31
C PHE A 240 -9.71 7.72 15.81
N PHE A 241 -9.56 6.49 16.30
CA PHE A 241 -10.40 5.37 15.92
C PHE A 241 -11.69 5.31 16.74
N SER A 242 -12.66 4.52 16.25
CA SER A 242 -13.92 4.27 16.97
C SER A 242 -13.67 3.56 18.30
N SER A 243 -14.55 3.78 19.27
CA SER A 243 -14.45 3.12 20.59
C SER A 243 -14.55 1.59 20.47
N GLU A 244 -15.32 1.08 19.49
CA GLU A 244 -15.38 -0.35 19.20
C GLU A 244 -14.01 -0.89 18.76
N PHE A 245 -13.32 -0.20 17.86
CA PHE A 245 -11.98 -0.59 17.43
C PHE A 245 -10.98 -0.52 18.58
N GLN A 246 -11.00 0.57 19.36
CA GLN A 246 -10.12 0.74 20.54
C GLN A 246 -10.32 -0.37 21.57
N SER A 247 -11.54 -0.88 21.75
CA SER A 247 -11.83 -1.97 22.69
C SER A 247 -11.16 -3.30 22.33
N ARG A 248 -10.73 -3.48 21.07
CA ARG A 248 -10.00 -4.66 20.61
C ARG A 248 -8.48 -4.55 20.82
N LEU A 249 -7.97 -3.34 21.09
CA LEU A 249 -6.53 -3.08 21.26
C LEU A 249 -6.07 -3.38 22.68
N LYS A 250 -5.12 -4.31 22.84
CA LYS A 250 -4.57 -4.66 24.16
C LYS A 250 -3.82 -3.47 24.75
N GLY A 251 -4.14 -3.13 26.01
CA GLY A 251 -3.54 -2.00 26.73
C GLY A 251 -4.34 -0.69 26.64
N ASN A 252 -5.41 -0.63 25.85
CA ASN A 252 -6.34 0.50 25.89
C ASN A 252 -7.22 0.42 27.16
N SER A 253 -7.64 1.55 27.72
CA SER A 253 -8.55 1.56 28.88
C SER A 253 -9.93 0.94 28.60
N LEU A 254 -10.33 0.85 27.33
CA LEU A 254 -11.57 0.20 26.88
C LEU A 254 -11.38 -1.32 26.63
N TYR A 255 -10.16 -1.83 26.72
CA TYR A 255 -9.88 -3.24 26.44
C TYR A 255 -10.54 -4.15 27.48
N LYS A 256 -11.52 -4.93 27.05
CA LYS A 256 -12.35 -5.78 27.92
C LYS A 256 -13.04 -5.00 29.06
N ALA A 257 -13.24 -3.70 28.91
CA ALA A 257 -13.96 -2.92 29.91
C ALA A 257 -15.45 -3.30 29.91
N SER A 258 -15.99 -3.64 31.08
CA SER A 258 -17.44 -3.76 31.27
C SER A 258 -18.03 -2.36 31.41
N MET A 259 -18.66 -1.86 30.35
CA MET A 259 -19.38 -0.59 30.38
C MET A 259 -20.86 -0.85 30.69
N PRO A 260 -21.50 -0.07 31.59
CA PRO A 260 -22.94 -0.15 31.81
C PRO A 260 -23.68 0.08 30.48
N ARG A 261 -24.69 -0.75 30.23
CA ARG A 261 -25.54 -0.62 29.03
C ARG A 261 -26.42 0.63 29.08
N GLU A 262 -26.88 0.97 30.29
CA GLU A 262 -27.82 2.05 30.53
C GLU A 262 -27.15 3.11 31.39
N VAL A 263 -27.53 4.37 31.15
CA VAL A 263 -26.99 5.53 31.85
C VAL A 263 -28.02 6.00 32.86
N ALA A 264 -27.57 6.28 34.09
CA ALA A 264 -28.41 6.77 35.16
C ALA A 264 -28.11 8.26 35.48
N TYR A 265 -29.09 8.95 36.08
CA TYR A 265 -28.84 10.25 36.67
C TYR A 265 -27.80 10.14 37.79
N GLY A 266 -26.88 11.10 37.85
CA GLY A 266 -25.71 11.08 38.74
C GLY A 266 -24.53 10.28 38.22
N ALA A 267 -24.64 9.59 37.08
CA ALA A 267 -23.51 8.89 36.48
C ALA A 267 -22.47 9.86 35.91
N GLN A 268 -21.21 9.55 36.17
CA GLN A 268 -20.06 10.19 35.52
C GLN A 268 -19.81 9.50 34.18
N ILE A 269 -19.84 10.28 33.11
CA ILE A 269 -19.71 9.81 31.73
C ILE A 269 -18.66 10.61 30.97
N THR A 270 -18.17 10.02 29.88
CA THR A 270 -17.40 10.72 28.85
C THR A 270 -18.21 10.66 27.55
N LEU A 271 -18.37 11.80 26.89
CA LEU A 271 -19.15 11.92 25.66
C LEU A 271 -18.19 11.98 24.48
N LYS A 272 -18.30 11.04 23.54
CA LYS A 272 -17.50 11.04 22.31
C LYS A 272 -18.39 11.25 21.10
N ASN A 273 -17.99 12.13 20.21
CA ASN A 273 -18.68 12.31 18.93
C ASN A 273 -18.57 11.02 18.09
N HIS A 274 -19.70 10.54 17.57
CA HIS A 274 -19.77 9.32 16.76
C HIS A 274 -19.05 9.44 15.41
N ARG A 275 -18.88 10.66 14.87
CA ARG A 275 -18.20 10.85 13.57
C ARG A 275 -16.76 10.32 13.63
N THR A 276 -16.25 9.85 12.49
CA THR A 276 -14.87 9.37 12.36
C THR A 276 -13.89 10.47 12.77
N GLY A 277 -12.92 10.16 13.64
CA GLY A 277 -12.02 11.15 14.24
C GLY A 277 -12.69 12.03 15.31
N GLY A 278 -13.90 11.70 15.74
CA GLY A 278 -14.66 12.42 16.75
C GLY A 278 -13.94 12.44 18.09
N ALA A 279 -13.82 13.63 18.66
CA ALA A 279 -13.17 13.89 19.93
C ALA A 279 -14.18 13.84 21.10
N TYR A 280 -13.65 13.81 22.33
CA TYR A 280 -14.44 13.86 23.56
C TYR A 280 -14.92 15.28 23.84
N LEU A 281 -16.12 15.42 24.44
CA LEU A 281 -16.57 16.67 25.03
C LEU A 281 -15.63 17.03 26.18
N HIS A 282 -15.00 18.18 26.09
CA HIS A 282 -13.89 18.57 26.94
C HIS A 282 -14.11 20.00 27.46
N SER A 283 -13.72 20.26 28.70
CA SER A 283 -13.75 21.60 29.28
C SER A 283 -12.51 21.81 30.14
N HIS A 284 -11.87 22.97 29.99
CA HIS A 284 -10.64 23.30 30.70
C HIS A 284 -10.75 24.70 31.32
N TRP A 285 -9.84 25.05 32.21
CA TRP A 285 -9.90 26.28 33.03
C TRP A 285 -9.61 27.59 32.27
N HIS A 286 -9.81 27.62 30.96
CA HIS A 286 -9.64 28.82 30.13
C HIS A 286 -10.99 29.39 29.73
N LEU A 287 -11.05 30.73 29.69
CA LEU A 287 -12.23 31.48 29.29
C LEU A 287 -12.13 31.89 27.83
N TYR A 288 -13.27 32.11 27.17
CA TYR A 288 -13.26 32.75 25.85
C TYR A 288 -12.60 34.14 25.90
N PRO A 289 -11.83 34.51 24.87
CA PRO A 289 -11.07 35.76 24.83
C PRO A 289 -11.97 37.00 24.88
N GLU A 290 -11.41 38.12 25.35
CA GLU A 290 -12.12 39.40 25.41
C GLU A 290 -12.55 39.86 24.00
N GLY A 291 -13.78 40.39 23.91
CA GLY A 291 -14.40 40.78 22.63
C GLY A 291 -15.13 39.66 21.89
N LEU A 292 -15.02 38.41 22.33
CA LEU A 292 -15.74 37.26 21.76
C LEU A 292 -16.64 36.61 22.83
N GLY A 293 -17.91 37.00 22.84
CA GLY A 293 -18.94 36.39 23.68
C GLY A 293 -18.86 36.75 25.17
N ALA A 294 -19.42 35.89 26.02
CA ALA A 294 -19.68 36.17 27.43
C ALA A 294 -18.50 35.86 28.39
N ARG A 295 -17.27 35.68 27.89
CA ARG A 295 -16.09 35.27 28.68
C ARG A 295 -16.34 34.06 29.60
N GLN A 296 -17.16 33.12 29.15
CA GLN A 296 -17.46 31.89 29.87
C GLN A 296 -16.36 30.83 29.65
N GLN A 297 -16.43 29.74 30.42
CA GLN A 297 -15.52 28.60 30.29
C GLN A 297 -15.62 27.98 28.89
N GLN A 298 -14.47 27.62 28.33
CA GLN A 298 -14.41 27.02 27.01
C GLN A 298 -14.80 25.54 27.06
N VAL A 299 -15.89 25.19 26.37
CA VAL A 299 -16.28 23.81 26.12
C VAL A 299 -15.90 23.47 24.68
N THR A 300 -14.95 22.56 24.54
CA THR A 300 -14.33 22.19 23.27
C THR A 300 -14.42 20.68 23.04
N THR A 301 -13.77 20.21 21.98
CA THR A 301 -13.61 18.78 21.73
C THR A 301 -12.14 18.42 21.75
N TYR A 302 -11.75 17.43 22.56
CA TYR A 302 -10.36 16.97 22.71
C TYR A 302 -10.21 15.48 22.40
N SER A 303 -9.20 15.11 21.61
CA SER A 303 -9.04 13.74 21.10
C SER A 303 -8.44 12.75 22.10
N HIS A 304 -7.73 13.26 23.12
CA HIS A 304 -7.06 12.43 24.11
C HIS A 304 -7.96 12.22 25.33
N LYS A 305 -7.69 11.14 26.07
CA LYS A 305 -8.38 10.82 27.31
C LYS A 305 -7.71 11.60 28.45
N ASP A 306 -8.48 12.44 29.12
CA ASP A 306 -8.07 13.13 30.33
C ASP A 306 -9.25 13.28 31.30
N ASP A 307 -8.97 13.80 32.51
CA ASP A 307 -9.99 13.98 33.54
C ASP A 307 -10.98 15.11 33.23
N ASN A 308 -10.56 16.06 32.39
CA ASN A 308 -11.40 17.17 31.91
C ASN A 308 -12.49 16.72 30.93
N ASN A 309 -12.47 15.47 30.48
CA ASN A 309 -13.52 14.89 29.64
C ASN A 309 -14.69 14.31 30.46
N ASN A 310 -14.62 14.37 31.79
CA ASN A 310 -15.61 13.79 32.68
C ASN A 310 -16.79 14.74 32.93
N TRP A 311 -18.01 14.23 32.74
CA TRP A 311 -19.26 14.97 32.94
C TRP A 311 -20.23 14.15 33.79
N ILE A 312 -20.95 14.80 34.70
CA ILE A 312 -22.04 14.19 35.46
C ILE A 312 -23.37 14.55 34.80
N ILE A 313 -24.23 13.54 34.59
CA ILE A 313 -25.60 13.78 34.12
C ILE A 313 -26.50 14.14 35.31
N LYS A 314 -27.13 15.31 35.24
CA LYS A 314 -28.14 15.77 36.19
C LYS A 314 -29.50 15.95 35.49
N LYS A 315 -30.58 15.94 36.28
CA LYS A 315 -31.88 16.43 35.82
C LYS A 315 -31.80 17.93 35.53
N TYR A 316 -32.64 18.42 34.63
CA TYR A 316 -32.64 19.82 34.23
C TYR A 316 -33.10 20.77 35.35
N ASP A 317 -33.96 20.31 36.26
CA ASP A 317 -34.64 21.10 37.30
C ASP A 317 -34.23 20.74 38.74
N GLN A 318 -33.46 19.68 38.94
CA GLN A 318 -33.17 19.12 40.26
C GLN A 318 -31.66 18.93 40.48
N GLU A 319 -31.19 19.29 41.67
CA GLU A 319 -29.87 18.90 42.14
C GLU A 319 -29.89 17.46 42.69
N PRO A 320 -28.83 16.67 42.47
CA PRO A 320 -28.76 15.31 42.98
C PRO A 320 -28.75 15.34 44.51
N ASN A 321 -29.73 14.65 45.12
CA ASN A 321 -29.78 14.52 46.58
C ASN A 321 -28.89 13.34 47.03
N PRO A 322 -27.77 13.58 47.73
CA PRO A 322 -26.84 12.52 48.14
C PRO A 322 -27.43 11.49 49.11
N LYS A 323 -28.60 11.77 49.71
CA LYS A 323 -29.31 10.83 50.57
C LYS A 323 -30.21 9.86 49.80
N ASN A 324 -30.53 10.18 48.55
CA ASN A 324 -31.41 9.33 47.74
C ASN A 324 -30.60 8.21 47.08
N LYS A 325 -30.90 6.96 47.42
CA LYS A 325 -30.22 5.77 46.88
C LYS A 325 -30.94 5.15 45.68
N THR A 326 -32.05 5.74 45.22
CA THR A 326 -32.79 5.23 44.06
C THR A 326 -32.03 5.56 42.78
N VAL A 327 -31.69 4.53 42.01
CA VAL A 327 -31.07 4.69 40.69
C VAL A 327 -32.17 4.96 39.67
N GLU A 328 -32.18 6.16 39.11
CA GLU A 328 -33.10 6.56 38.04
C GLU A 328 -32.36 6.57 36.70
N LEU A 329 -32.88 5.83 35.73
CA LEU A 329 -32.30 5.72 34.38
C LEU A 329 -32.71 6.90 33.50
N VAL A 330 -31.79 7.38 32.67
CA VAL A 330 -32.05 8.40 31.66
C VAL A 330 -32.81 7.76 30.49
N ARG A 331 -33.93 8.36 30.08
CA ARG A 331 -34.76 7.90 28.98
C ARG A 331 -34.69 8.83 27.79
N ASN A 332 -35.08 8.32 26.62
CA ASN A 332 -35.18 9.12 25.42
C ASN A 332 -36.27 10.20 25.57
N GLY A 333 -35.93 11.45 25.27
CA GLY A 333 -36.82 12.61 25.43
C GLY A 333 -36.63 13.37 26.76
N ASP A 334 -35.83 12.84 27.69
CA ASP A 334 -35.55 13.53 28.95
C ASP A 334 -34.65 14.75 28.74
N LEU A 335 -34.97 15.84 29.45
CA LEU A 335 -34.12 17.01 29.53
C LEU A 335 -33.04 16.79 30.59
N ILE A 336 -31.78 16.89 30.18
CA ILE A 336 -30.61 16.67 31.03
C ILE A 336 -29.73 17.92 31.08
N ARG A 337 -28.96 18.03 32.17
CA ARG A 337 -27.87 19.00 32.32
C ARG A 337 -26.57 18.23 32.52
N LEU A 338 -25.53 18.62 31.78
CA LEU A 338 -24.19 18.08 31.92
C LEU A 338 -23.37 19.02 32.79
N GLU A 339 -22.84 18.51 33.89
CA GLU A 339 -21.96 19.25 34.78
C GLU A 339 -20.53 18.73 34.66
N HIS A 340 -19.59 19.64 34.42
CA HIS A 340 -18.17 19.30 34.37
C HIS A 340 -17.66 18.95 35.77
N VAL A 341 -16.85 17.90 35.89
CA VAL A 341 -16.43 17.36 37.20
C VAL A 341 -15.25 18.12 37.79
N VAL A 342 -14.43 18.75 36.95
CA VAL A 342 -13.09 19.29 37.30
C VAL A 342 -13.07 20.82 37.31
#